data_AF-Q91113-F1
#
_entry.id   AF-Q91113-F1
#
_cell.length_a   1.000
_cell.length_b   1.000
_cell.length_c   1.000
_cell.angle_alpha   90.00
_cell.angle_beta   90.00
_cell.angle_gamma   90.00
#
_symmetry.space_group_name_H-M   'P 1'
#
loop_
_entity.id
_entity.type
_entity.pdbx_description
1 polymer ?
#
loop_
_entity_poly.entity_id
_entity_poly.type
_entity_poly.pdbx_seq_one_letter_code
_entity_poly.pdbx_strand_id
1 'polypeptide(L)'
;GKTYTMGGDFTGRQQNSAKGIYALAAQDVFTYLNHRRYANLDLSAYVSFFEIYNGKVFDLLNKKAKLRVLEDDRQQVQVVGLEEVYVSSAEEVIKMIRLGSACRHHGQTSANANSSRSHAILQIVLRRNDRATTLLGKFSLVDLAG
;
A
#
# COMPACT_ATOMS: atom_id res chain seq x y z
N GLY A 1 -15.09 -9.94 6.00
CA GLY A 1 -14.44 -9.30 7.15
C GLY A 1 -13.16 -8.61 6.77
N LYS A 2 -12.08 -9.35 6.44
CA LYS A 2 -10.70 -8.83 6.26
C LYS A 2 -10.59 -7.59 5.36
N THR A 3 -10.94 -7.71 4.09
CA THR A 3 -10.84 -6.60 3.13
C THR A 3 -11.75 -5.41 3.47
N TYR A 4 -12.88 -5.65 4.15
CA TYR A 4 -13.76 -4.59 4.64
C TYR A 4 -13.04 -3.77 5.73
N THR A 5 -12.43 -4.44 6.71
CA THR A 5 -11.66 -3.77 7.76
C THR A 5 -10.43 -3.05 7.18
N MET A 6 -9.69 -3.70 6.28
CA MET A 6 -8.45 -3.15 5.74
C MET A 6 -8.68 -1.99 4.77
N GLY A 7 -9.53 -2.19 3.77
CA GLY A 7 -9.75 -1.24 2.68
C GLY A 7 -10.99 -0.37 2.83
N GLY A 8 -11.83 -0.59 3.83
CA GLY A 8 -13.04 0.20 4.11
C GLY A 8 -14.33 -0.39 3.54
N ASP A 9 -15.43 0.30 3.86
CA ASP A 9 -16.80 -0.14 3.56
C ASP A 9 -17.04 -0.22 2.04
N PHE A 10 -17.91 -1.14 1.62
CA PHE A 10 -18.30 -1.28 0.22
C PHE A 10 -19.75 -0.81 0.01
N THR A 11 -19.98 0.07 -0.96
CA THR A 11 -21.30 0.42 -1.48
C THR A 11 -21.43 -0.12 -2.90
N GLY A 12 -21.93 -1.35 -3.02
CA GLY A 12 -21.95 -2.08 -4.29
C GLY A 12 -20.53 -2.39 -4.79
N ARG A 13 -20.12 -1.81 -5.92
CA ARG A 13 -18.76 -1.95 -6.48
C ARG A 13 -17.79 -0.86 -6.04
N GLN A 14 -18.25 0.19 -5.37
CA GLN A 14 -17.38 1.26 -4.89
C GLN A 14 -16.92 0.96 -3.47
N GLN A 15 -15.62 1.17 -3.23
CA GLN A 15 -15.02 1.06 -1.90
C GLN A 15 -14.88 2.45 -1.30
N ASN A 16 -15.51 2.67 -0.16
CA ASN A 16 -15.28 3.84 0.68
C ASN A 16 -13.98 3.66 1.48
N SER A 17 -12.85 3.94 0.81
CA SER A 17 -11.53 3.75 1.39
C SER A 17 -11.23 4.63 2.60
N ALA A 18 -12.01 5.69 2.85
CA ALA A 18 -11.75 6.64 3.93
C ALA A 18 -11.95 6.06 5.34
N LYS A 19 -12.64 4.92 5.46
CA LYS A 19 -12.92 4.26 6.75
C LYS A 19 -12.11 2.98 7.00
N GLY A 20 -11.25 2.58 6.06
CA GLY A 20 -10.41 1.38 6.21
C GLY A 20 -9.13 1.65 6.99
N ILE A 21 -8.55 0.60 7.58
CA ILE A 21 -7.24 0.67 8.28
C ILE A 21 -6.17 1.34 7.41
N TYR A 22 -6.17 1.11 6.09
CA TYR A 22 -5.22 1.77 5.19
C TYR A 22 -5.27 3.31 5.27
N ALA A 23 -6.47 3.89 5.22
CA ALA A 23 -6.64 5.33 5.26
C ALA A 23 -6.40 5.90 6.65
N LEU A 24 -6.87 5.20 7.70
CA LEU A 24 -6.65 5.62 9.09
C LEU A 24 -5.16 5.63 9.44
N ALA A 25 -4.43 4.57 9.07
CA ALA A 25 -2.98 4.52 9.26
C ALA A 25 -2.24 5.62 8.48
N ALA A 26 -2.67 5.92 7.25
CA ALA A 26 -2.10 7.02 6.49
C ALA A 26 -2.34 8.38 7.17
N GLN A 27 -3.55 8.63 7.68
CA GLN A 27 -3.87 9.84 8.44
C GLN A 27 -2.99 9.98 9.69
N ASP A 28 -2.81 8.90 10.44
CA ASP A 28 -1.94 8.89 11.62
C ASP A 28 -0.49 9.16 11.24
N VAL A 29 0.05 8.50 10.21
CA VAL A 29 1.42 8.73 9.74
C VAL A 29 1.65 10.19 9.41
N PHE A 30 0.77 10.83 8.63
CA PHE A 30 0.91 12.24 8.30
C PHE A 30 0.67 13.18 9.49
N THR A 31 -0.18 12.80 10.43
CA THR A 31 -0.35 13.52 11.70
C THR A 31 0.96 13.51 12.51
N TYR A 32 1.63 12.36 12.59
CA TYR A 32 2.93 12.25 13.25
C TYR A 32 4.04 12.96 12.48
N LEU A 33 4.12 12.83 11.15
CA LEU A 33 5.13 13.53 10.35
C LEU A 33 5.10 15.06 10.56
N ASN A 34 3.90 15.62 10.70
CA ASN A 34 3.69 17.05 10.97
C ASN A 34 3.84 17.44 12.45
N HIS A 35 3.98 16.47 13.36
CA HIS A 35 4.17 16.74 14.78
C HIS A 35 5.55 17.36 15.02
N ARG A 36 5.63 18.39 15.87
CA ARG A 36 6.89 19.12 16.18
C ARG A 36 8.08 18.24 16.61
N ARG A 37 7.79 17.04 17.11
CA ARG A 37 8.80 16.04 17.51
C ARG A 37 9.57 15.47 16.32
N TYR A 38 8.94 15.40 15.15
CA TYR A 38 9.48 14.77 13.94
C TYR A 38 9.74 15.78 12.82
N ALA A 39 9.23 17.02 12.92
CA ALA A 39 9.41 18.08 11.93
C ALA A 39 10.88 18.35 11.55
N ASN A 40 11.81 18.22 12.51
CA ASN A 40 13.24 18.45 12.28
C ASN A 40 13.97 17.28 11.60
N LEU A 41 13.28 16.18 11.32
CA LEU A 41 13.90 15.00 10.72
C LEU A 41 14.04 15.09 9.19
N ASP A 42 13.32 16.03 8.56
CA ASP A 42 13.27 16.23 7.09
C ASP A 42 12.96 14.92 6.35
N LEU A 43 11.70 14.50 6.47
CA LEU A 43 11.23 13.21 5.99
C LEU A 43 10.30 13.34 4.79
N SER A 44 10.45 12.43 3.84
CA SER A 44 9.53 12.24 2.73
C SER A 44 8.86 10.88 2.81
N ALA A 45 7.56 10.86 2.53
CA ALA A 45 6.75 9.66 2.51
C ALA A 45 6.56 9.16 1.08
N TYR A 46 6.63 7.84 0.93
CA TYR A 46 6.39 7.13 -0.32
C TYR A 46 5.39 6.02 -0.08
N VAL A 47 4.57 5.73 -1.09
CA VAL A 47 3.59 4.65 -1.05
C VAL A 47 3.81 3.71 -2.21
N SER A 48 3.78 2.41 -1.90
CA SER A 48 3.70 1.35 -2.89
C SER A 48 2.50 0.47 -2.57
N PHE A 49 1.78 0.00 -3.59
CA PHE A 49 0.65 -0.90 -3.40
C PHE A 49 0.75 -2.06 -4.40
N PHE A 50 0.80 -3.29 -3.92
CA PHE A 50 0.94 -4.47 -4.77
C PHE A 50 0.11 -5.63 -4.26
N GLU A 51 -0.11 -6.62 -5.12
CA GLU A 51 -0.76 -7.87 -4.74
C GLU A 51 0.09 -9.09 -5.05
N ILE A 52 -0.09 -10.13 -4.23
CA ILE A 52 0.43 -11.47 -4.47
C ILE A 52 -0.76 -12.32 -4.93
N TYR A 53 -0.71 -12.77 -6.18
CA TYR A 53 -1.72 -13.61 -6.79
C TYR A 53 -1.07 -14.81 -7.47
N ASN A 54 -1.48 -16.02 -7.06
CA ASN A 54 -0.95 -17.28 -7.57
C ASN A 54 0.59 -17.34 -7.58
N GLY A 55 1.21 -16.97 -6.45
CA GLY A 55 2.67 -16.95 -6.27
C GLY A 55 3.42 -15.88 -7.05
N LYS A 56 2.72 -14.95 -7.73
CA LYS A 56 3.32 -13.87 -8.52
C LYS A 56 2.97 -12.51 -7.90
N VAL A 57 3.90 -11.56 -8.00
CA VAL A 57 3.73 -10.19 -7.51
C VAL A 57 3.32 -9.27 -8.64
N PHE A 58 2.31 -8.43 -8.41
CA PHE A 58 1.80 -7.45 -9.37
C PHE A 58 1.67 -6.08 -8.73
N ASP A 59 2.20 -5.06 -9.40
CA ASP A 59 2.11 -3.67 -8.97
C ASP A 59 0.70 -3.11 -9.23
N LEU A 60 -0.01 -2.70 -8.17
CA LEU A 60 -1.37 -2.16 -8.30
C LEU A 60 -1.37 -0.68 -8.69
N LEU A 61 -0.26 0.04 -8.54
CA LEU A 61 -0.13 1.44 -8.95
C LEU A 61 0.40 1.56 -10.38
N ASN A 62 1.14 0.55 -10.85
CA ASN A 62 1.68 0.49 -12.20
C ASN A 62 0.94 -0.52 -13.11
N LYS A 63 -0.38 -0.35 -13.30
CA LYS A 63 -1.20 -1.13 -14.26
C LYS A 63 -1.04 -2.66 -14.16
N LYS A 64 -0.86 -3.23 -12.97
CA LYS A 64 -0.57 -4.67 -12.77
C LYS A 64 0.71 -5.14 -13.44
N ALA A 65 1.74 -4.30 -13.51
CA ALA A 65 3.06 -4.73 -13.94
C ALA A 65 3.51 -5.91 -13.09
N LYS A 66 3.89 -7.02 -13.74
CA LYS A 66 4.39 -8.20 -13.06
C LYS A 66 5.80 -7.92 -12.55
N LEU A 67 5.99 -8.08 -11.25
CA LEU A 67 7.26 -7.80 -10.58
C LEU A 67 8.05 -9.08 -10.33
N ARG A 68 9.36 -8.93 -10.13
CA ARG A 68 10.27 -10.02 -9.74
C ARG A 68 10.63 -9.86 -8.27
N VAL A 69 10.61 -10.97 -7.54
CA VAL A 69 11.09 -11.04 -6.17
C VAL A 69 12.47 -11.65 -6.22
N LEU A 70 13.48 -10.89 -5.80
CA LEU A 70 14.87 -11.32 -5.74
C LEU A 70 15.37 -11.20 -4.30
N GLU A 71 16.44 -11.93 -3.98
CA GLU A 71 17.14 -11.83 -2.71
C GLU A 71 18.52 -11.19 -2.98
N ASP A 72 18.92 -10.21 -2.17
CA ASP A 72 20.23 -9.58 -2.28
C ASP A 72 21.32 -10.34 -1.50
N ASP A 73 22.57 -9.91 -1.62
CA ASP A 73 23.73 -10.53 -0.96
C ASP A 73 23.65 -10.49 0.59
N ARG A 74 22.69 -9.74 1.15
CA ARG A 74 22.42 -9.62 2.59
C ARG A 74 21.20 -10.43 3.01
N GLN A 75 20.73 -11.35 2.17
CA GLN A 75 19.53 -12.16 2.38
C GLN A 75 18.26 -11.33 2.58
N GLN A 76 18.21 -10.11 2.02
CA GLN A 76 17.02 -9.28 2.05
C GLN A 76 16.23 -9.47 0.76
N VAL A 77 14.94 -9.80 0.93
CA VAL A 77 14.01 -9.96 -0.18
C VAL A 77 13.61 -8.58 -0.71
N GLN A 78 13.84 -8.35 -2.01
CA GLN A 78 13.53 -7.12 -2.73
C GLN A 78 12.52 -7.39 -3.84
N VAL A 79 11.50 -6.53 -3.95
CA VAL A 79 10.56 -6.54 -5.06
C VAL A 79 11.08 -5.58 -6.14
N VAL A 80 11.72 -6.13 -7.16
CA VAL A 80 12.38 -5.34 -8.19
C VAL A 80 11.35 -4.72 -9.14
N GLY A 81 11.46 -3.40 -9.31
CA GLY A 81 10.59 -2.62 -10.18
C GLY A 81 9.26 -2.21 -9.55
N LEU A 82 9.08 -2.40 -8.24
CA LEU A 82 7.92 -1.89 -7.50
C LEU A 82 7.92 -0.36 -7.53
N GLU A 83 6.81 0.23 -7.96
CA GLU A 83 6.64 1.67 -7.99
C GLU A 83 6.44 2.20 -6.57
N GLU A 84 7.29 3.17 -6.21
CA GLU A 84 7.16 3.93 -4.98
C GLU A 84 6.79 5.38 -5.34
N VAL A 85 5.53 5.72 -5.08
CA VAL A 85 4.98 7.03 -5.41
C VAL A 85 5.20 7.98 -4.24
N TYR A 86 5.87 9.11 -4.48
CA TYR A 86 5.97 10.18 -3.49
C TYR A 86 4.58 10.71 -3.14
N VAL A 87 4.34 10.91 -1.84
CA VAL A 87 3.08 11.44 -1.31
C VAL A 87 3.37 12.54 -0.29
N SER A 88 2.59 13.61 -0.37
CA SER A 88 2.72 14.80 0.47
C SER A 88 1.61 14.93 1.51
N SER A 89 0.53 14.14 1.39
CA SER A 89 -0.58 14.17 2.33
C SER A 89 -1.31 12.81 2.44
N ALA A 90 -2.13 12.65 3.49
CA ALA A 90 -2.94 11.46 3.68
C ALA A 90 -3.98 11.28 2.55
N GLU A 91 -4.51 12.38 2.00
CA GLU A 91 -5.45 12.37 0.88
C GLU A 91 -4.82 11.77 -0.39
N GLU A 92 -3.54 12.07 -0.65
CA GLU A 92 -2.81 11.46 -1.76
C GLU A 92 -2.64 9.95 -1.56
N VAL A 93 -2.36 9.49 -0.34
CA VAL A 93 -2.34 8.05 -0.03
C VAL A 93 -3.69 7.40 -0.26
N ILE A 94 -4.78 8.05 0.18
CA ILE A 94 -6.15 7.56 -0.04
C ILE A 94 -6.47 7.48 -1.53
N LYS A 95 -5.98 8.42 -2.34
CA LYS A 95 -6.09 8.36 -3.80
C LYS A 95 -5.35 7.14 -4.36
N MET A 96 -4.13 6.85 -3.90
CA MET A 96 -3.38 5.66 -4.33
C MET A 96 -4.08 4.36 -3.92
N ILE A 97 -4.65 4.31 -2.71
CA ILE A 97 -5.45 3.17 -2.24
C ILE A 97 -6.64 2.93 -3.18
N ARG A 98 -7.39 3.98 -3.54
CA ARG A 98 -8.54 3.86 -4.47
C ARG A 98 -8.11 3.35 -5.84
N LEU A 99 -7.00 3.87 -6.39
CA LEU A 99 -6.46 3.44 -7.67
C LEU A 99 -6.05 1.96 -7.63
N GLY A 100 -5.24 1.57 -6.65
CA GLY A 100 -4.78 0.19 -6.54
C GLY A 100 -5.90 -0.81 -6.21
N SER A 101 -6.85 -0.41 -5.36
CA SER A 101 -8.06 -1.20 -5.09
C SER A 101 -8.88 -1.41 -6.35
N ALA A 102 -9.06 -0.40 -7.22
CA ALA A 102 -9.78 -0.58 -8.47
C ALA A 102 -9.07 -1.55 -9.43
N CYS A 103 -7.73 -1.58 -9.40
CA CYS A 103 -6.95 -2.50 -10.21
C CYS A 103 -6.99 -3.94 -9.68
N ARG A 104 -6.96 -4.17 -8.36
CA ARG A 104 -6.79 -5.50 -7.71
C ARG A 104 -7.65 -6.63 -8.32
N HIS A 105 -7.12 -7.86 -8.32
CA HIS A 105 -7.90 -9.03 -8.73
C HIS A 105 -9.08 -9.29 -7.77
N HIS A 106 -10.30 -9.09 -8.29
CA HIS A 106 -11.55 -9.47 -7.62
C HIS A 106 -12.14 -10.69 -8.33
N GLY A 107 -12.47 -11.75 -7.58
CA GLY A 107 -13.13 -12.92 -8.15
C GLY A 107 -14.57 -12.59 -8.55
N GLN A 108 -14.86 -12.46 -9.86
CA GLN A 108 -16.24 -12.49 -10.34
C GLN A 108 -16.76 -13.92 -10.30
N THR A 109 -17.46 -14.28 -9.22
CA THR A 109 -18.39 -15.42 -9.18
C THR A 109 -19.64 -14.97 -8.44
N SER A 110 -20.81 -15.29 -8.99
CA SER A 110 -22.16 -14.85 -8.54
C SER A 110 -22.49 -15.15 -7.07
N ALA A 111 -21.75 -16.05 -6.42
CA ALA A 111 -21.95 -16.41 -5.01
C ALA A 111 -21.06 -15.63 -4.02
N ASN A 112 -19.93 -15.05 -4.45
CA ASN A 112 -18.93 -14.41 -3.57
C ASN A 112 -18.30 -13.19 -4.25
N ALA A 113 -19.10 -12.13 -4.42
CA ALA A 113 -18.74 -10.95 -5.19
C ALA A 113 -17.52 -10.14 -4.66
N ASN A 114 -17.00 -10.46 -3.46
CA ASN A 114 -15.95 -9.67 -2.82
C ASN A 114 -14.90 -10.51 -2.04
N SER A 115 -14.71 -11.78 -2.40
CA SER A 115 -13.61 -12.59 -1.84
C SER A 115 -12.28 -12.19 -2.50
N SER A 116 -11.37 -11.65 -1.72
CA SER A 116 -9.99 -11.35 -2.12
C SER A 116 -9.26 -12.66 -2.40
N ARG A 117 -9.05 -13.00 -3.69
CA ARG A 117 -8.24 -14.17 -4.12
C ARG A 117 -6.74 -13.87 -4.19
N SER A 118 -6.35 -12.63 -3.88
CA SER A 118 -4.97 -12.15 -3.83
C SER A 118 -4.70 -11.53 -2.46
N HIS A 119 -3.47 -11.66 -1.97
CA HIS A 119 -3.02 -10.91 -0.80
C HIS A 119 -2.64 -9.50 -1.26
N ALA A 120 -3.17 -8.46 -0.63
CA ALA A 120 -2.82 -7.08 -0.95
C ALA A 120 -1.92 -6.48 0.13
N ILE A 121 -0.88 -5.75 -0.30
CA ILE A 121 0.12 -5.17 0.59
C ILE A 121 0.26 -3.69 0.24
N LEU A 122 -0.20 -2.82 1.13
CA LEU A 122 0.09 -1.39 1.08
C LEU A 122 1.32 -1.12 1.94
N GLN A 123 2.34 -0.46 1.39
CA GLN A 123 3.49 -0.02 2.16
C GLN A 123 3.56 1.50 2.17
N ILE A 124 3.81 2.05 3.36
CA ILE A 124 4.18 3.45 3.56
C ILE A 124 5.64 3.47 4.00
N VAL A 125 6.48 4.11 3.20
CA VAL A 125 7.93 4.17 3.40
C VAL A 125 8.32 5.60 3.74
N LEU A 126 9.06 5.77 4.83
CA LEU A 126 9.62 7.05 5.24
C LEU A 126 11.12 7.07 4.95
N ARG A 127 11.55 8.07 4.20
CA ARG A 127 12.96 8.33 3.91
C ARG A 127 13.36 9.69 4.44
N ARG A 128 14.61 9.78 4.87
CA ARG A 128 15.23 11.06 5.18
C ARG A 128 15.70 11.73 3.88
N ASN A 129 15.50 13.02 3.75
CA ASN A 129 15.96 13.81 2.61
C ASN A 129 17.46 14.17 2.75
N ASP A 130 18.29 13.17 3.06
CA ASP A 130 19.74 13.32 3.03
C ASP A 130 20.30 12.93 1.65
N ARG A 131 21.62 13.08 1.45
CA ARG A 131 22.29 12.75 0.18
C ARG A 131 22.11 11.28 -0.25
N ALA A 132 21.80 10.39 0.68
CA ALA A 132 21.65 8.95 0.43
C ALA A 132 20.17 8.51 0.38
N THR A 133 19.23 9.43 0.60
CA THR A 133 17.79 9.15 0.72
C THR A 133 17.50 7.99 1.68
N THR A 134 18.12 8.06 2.86
CA THR A 134 18.18 6.93 3.81
C THR A 134 16.78 6.45 4.22
N LEU A 135 16.54 5.14 4.09
CA LEU A 135 15.34 4.48 4.60
C LEU A 135 15.32 4.53 6.14
N LEU A 136 14.30 5.16 6.72
CA LEU A 136 14.11 5.19 8.17
C LEU A 136 13.08 4.19 8.68
N GLY A 137 12.02 3.98 7.89
CA GLY A 137 10.93 3.12 8.32
C GLY A 137 10.08 2.66 7.16
N LYS A 138 9.55 1.45 7.30
CA LYS A 138 8.62 0.85 6.33
C LYS A 138 7.46 0.24 7.11
N PHE A 139 6.27 0.77 6.91
CA PHE A 139 5.05 0.25 7.51
C PHE A 139 4.26 -0.51 6.45
N SER A 140 4.13 -1.83 6.63
CA SER A 140 3.42 -2.71 5.68
C SER A 140 2.08 -3.16 6.26
N LEU A 141 0.99 -2.81 5.58
CA LEU A 141 -0.37 -3.22 5.92
C LEU A 141 -0.80 -4.31 4.95
N VAL A 142 -1.14 -5.48 5.50
CA VAL A 142 -1.37 -6.70 4.72
C VAL A 142 -2.82 -7.17 4.84
N ASP A 143 -3.54 -7.19 3.73
CA ASP A 143 -4.86 -7.82 3.60
C ASP A 143 -4.71 -9.19 2.94
N LEU A 144 -4.73 -10.23 3.77
CA LEU A 144 -4.57 -11.60 3.31
C LEU A 144 -5.81 -12.10 2.57
N ALA A 145 -5.61 -12.90 1.52
CA ALA A 145 -6.65 -13.67 0.89
C ALA A 145 -7.33 -14.62 1.90
N GLY A 146 -8.60 -14.95 1.64
CA GLY A 146 -9.35 -15.98 2.37
C GLY A 146 -9.56 -17.23 1.54
#